data_AF-A0A6G3Q1E2-F1
#
_entry.id   AF-A0A6G3Q1E2-F1
#
_cell.length_a   1.000
_cell.length_b   1.000
_cell.length_c   1.000
_cell.angle_alpha   90.00
_cell.angle_beta   90.00
_cell.angle_gamma   90.00
#
_symmetry.space_group_name_H-M   'P 1'
#
loop_
_entity.id
_entity.type
_entity.pdbx_description
1 polymer ?
#
loop_
_entity_poly.entity_id
_entity_poly.type
_entity_poly.pdbx_seq_one_letter_code
_entity_poly.pdbx_strand_id
1 'polypeptide(L)'
;MTHDMDLNEAAARLESHIRAWRAEGLQVSDVLWSRDAGALAVQIESPSRQVQLTVELHGAGRARVFFLSAAEPVGERHRVSSLDAWSALLTQSVARASRVRLVQARLLTSTCTTGWLDWIHGELWLLPEGLLRIRSGLLTTLVNSGGSGLTTRDPYRLIAHDAETVLAAHPTNKVISFAGMGAARLHGGVTTSGLEVVMTDGTHHKLLWPSWDPARRLLRERLLPLLGARLTH
;
A
#
# COMPACT_ATOMS: atom_id res chain seq x y z
N MET A 1 25.55 1.43 15.77
CA MET A 1 25.78 2.87 15.58
C MET A 1 25.08 3.30 14.31
N THR A 2 23.96 4.02 14.42
CA THR A 2 23.36 4.70 13.26
C THR A 2 24.26 5.88 12.92
N HIS A 3 24.85 5.88 11.73
CA HIS A 3 25.44 7.11 11.21
C HIS A 3 24.30 8.09 10.95
N ASP A 4 24.40 9.27 11.54
CA ASP A 4 23.50 10.36 11.21
C ASP A 4 23.70 10.73 9.74
N MET A 5 22.59 10.98 9.06
CA MET A 5 22.56 11.37 7.66
C MET A 5 23.06 12.80 7.54
N ASP A 6 24.04 13.04 6.66
CA ASP A 6 24.45 14.40 6.33
C ASP A 6 23.34 15.09 5.52
N LEU A 7 22.56 15.93 6.21
CA LEU A 7 21.45 16.65 5.60
C LEU A 7 21.90 17.71 4.59
N ASN A 8 23.13 18.23 4.71
CA ASN A 8 23.65 19.20 3.74
C ASN A 8 23.98 18.50 2.42
N GLU A 9 24.65 17.34 2.48
CA GLU A 9 24.90 16.53 1.28
C GLU A 9 23.57 16.02 0.67
N ALA A 10 22.63 15.58 1.51
CA ALA A 10 21.30 15.18 1.06
C ALA A 10 20.54 16.32 0.35
N ALA A 11 20.67 17.56 0.85
CA ALA A 11 20.08 18.74 0.21
C ALA A 11 20.72 19.03 -1.15
N ALA A 12 22.06 18.97 -1.27
CA ALA A 12 22.75 19.15 -2.54
C ALA A 12 22.32 18.10 -3.60
N ARG A 13 22.13 16.84 -3.19
CA ARG A 13 21.58 15.79 -4.06
C ARG A 13 20.14 16.08 -4.46
N LEU A 14 19.31 16.51 -3.52
CA LEU A 14 17.92 16.88 -3.78
C LEU A 14 17.83 18.05 -4.77
N GLU A 15 18.67 19.08 -4.66
CA GLU A 15 18.72 20.18 -5.64
C GLU A 15 19.04 19.70 -7.06
N SER A 16 19.94 18.72 -7.19
CA SER A 16 20.24 18.10 -8.48
C SER A 16 19.00 17.43 -9.09
N HIS A 17 18.25 16.69 -8.28
CA HIS A 17 16.98 16.08 -8.70
C HIS A 17 15.92 17.13 -9.06
N ILE A 18 15.78 18.20 -8.27
CA ILE A 18 14.83 19.29 -8.53
C ILE A 18 15.09 19.91 -9.90
N ARG A 19 16.36 20.18 -10.24
CA ARG A 19 16.73 20.71 -11.57
C ARG A 19 16.33 19.76 -12.69
N ALA A 20 16.60 18.46 -12.54
CA ALA A 20 16.24 17.46 -13.53
C ALA A 20 14.72 17.37 -13.74
N TRP A 21 13.95 17.28 -12.64
CA TRP A 21 12.48 17.20 -12.70
C TRP A 21 11.84 18.46 -13.28
N ARG A 22 12.34 19.65 -12.96
CA ARG A 22 11.88 20.90 -13.58
C ARG A 22 12.15 20.93 -15.09
N ALA A 23 13.29 20.39 -15.53
CA ALA A 23 13.60 20.25 -16.96
C ALA A 23 12.65 19.27 -17.68
N GLU A 24 12.14 18.26 -16.96
CA GLU A 24 11.09 17.35 -17.43
C GLU A 24 9.66 17.96 -17.35
N GLY A 25 9.53 19.20 -16.87
CA GLY A 25 8.26 19.93 -16.80
C GLY A 25 7.43 19.69 -15.53
N LEU A 26 8.00 19.05 -14.50
CA LEU A 26 7.34 18.90 -13.20
C LEU A 26 7.34 20.23 -12.43
N GLN A 27 6.25 20.51 -11.71
CA GLN A 27 6.19 21.63 -10.77
C GLN A 27 6.78 21.15 -9.44
N VAL A 28 7.95 21.66 -9.08
CA VAL A 28 8.69 21.21 -7.90
C VAL A 28 9.11 22.42 -7.07
N SER A 29 8.88 22.39 -5.77
CA SER A 29 9.37 23.42 -4.83
C SER A 29 10.90 23.46 -4.79
N ASP A 30 11.47 24.52 -4.23
CA ASP A 30 12.85 24.45 -3.76
C ASP A 30 12.96 23.53 -2.54
N VAL A 31 14.19 23.28 -2.07
CA VAL A 31 14.42 22.51 -0.84
C VAL A 31 13.84 23.26 0.34
N LEU A 32 12.95 22.60 1.07
CA LEU A 32 12.32 23.14 2.27
C LEU A 32 13.03 22.58 3.49
N TRP A 33 13.52 23.47 4.35
CA TRP A 33 14.10 23.08 5.64
C TRP A 33 13.08 23.22 6.75
N SER A 34 13.07 22.25 7.65
CA SER A 34 12.43 22.40 8.97
C SER A 34 13.07 23.55 9.75
N ARG A 35 12.31 24.16 10.67
CA ARG A 35 12.75 25.34 11.44
C ARG A 35 14.02 25.10 12.27
N ASP A 36 14.22 23.87 12.70
CA ASP A 36 15.39 23.42 13.48
C ASP A 36 16.49 22.81 12.60
N ALA A 37 16.32 22.84 11.27
CA ALA A 37 17.19 22.18 10.29
C ALA A 37 17.37 20.66 10.52
N GLY A 38 16.49 20.02 11.30
CA GLY A 38 16.54 18.57 11.59
C GLY A 38 15.98 17.69 10.47
N ALA A 39 15.40 18.32 9.46
CA ALA A 39 14.79 17.69 8.29
C ALA A 39 14.78 18.59 7.06
N LEU A 40 14.85 17.95 5.90
CA LEU A 40 14.67 18.54 4.58
C LEU A 40 13.46 17.92 3.88
N ALA A 41 12.79 18.70 3.04
CA ALA A 41 11.61 18.29 2.31
C ALA A 41 11.58 18.86 0.89
N VAL A 42 10.83 18.19 0.02
CA VAL A 42 10.48 18.68 -1.31
C VAL A 42 9.00 18.42 -1.57
N GLN A 43 8.34 19.40 -2.19
CA GLN A 43 6.96 19.26 -2.67
C GLN A 43 6.96 19.18 -4.19
N ILE A 44 6.21 18.24 -4.71
CA ILE A 44 6.08 17.98 -6.13
C ILE A 44 4.60 17.97 -6.47
N GLU A 45 4.23 18.89 -7.34
CA GLU A 45 2.91 19.03 -7.92
C GLU A 45 2.97 18.67 -9.40
N SER A 46 1.88 18.13 -9.91
CA SER A 46 1.76 17.94 -11.35
C SER A 46 0.30 18.14 -11.75
N PRO A 47 0.03 19.00 -12.74
CA PRO A 47 -1.33 19.28 -13.20
C PRO A 47 -2.08 18.03 -13.69
N SER A 48 -1.34 17.02 -14.15
CA SER A 48 -1.91 15.73 -14.60
C SER A 48 -2.09 14.71 -13.48
N ARG A 49 -1.55 14.96 -12.28
CA ARG A 49 -1.62 14.05 -11.13
C ARG A 49 -2.74 14.48 -10.20
N GLN A 50 -3.52 13.50 -9.73
CA GLN A 50 -4.60 13.72 -8.77
C GLN A 50 -4.10 13.94 -7.33
N VAL A 51 -2.78 13.93 -7.11
CA VAL A 51 -2.14 13.96 -5.80
C VAL A 51 -0.91 14.87 -5.81
N GLN A 52 -0.72 15.63 -4.73
CA GLN A 52 0.52 16.32 -4.45
C GLN A 52 1.44 15.39 -3.65
N LEU A 53 2.72 15.35 -4.00
CA LEU A 53 3.73 14.51 -3.33
C LEU A 53 4.60 15.39 -2.44
N THR A 54 4.79 15.00 -1.19
CA THR A 54 5.84 15.56 -0.32
C THR A 54 6.79 14.44 0.09
N VAL A 55 8.09 14.66 -0.04
CA VAL A 55 9.09 13.73 0.49
C VAL A 55 9.95 14.46 1.51
N GLU A 56 10.02 13.92 2.73
CA GLU A 56 10.80 14.45 3.85
C GLU A 56 11.90 13.47 4.25
N LEU A 57 13.06 13.98 4.63
CA LEU A 57 14.17 13.23 5.22
C LEU A 57 14.62 13.90 6.52
N HIS A 58 14.72 13.12 7.58
CA HIS A 58 15.25 13.53 8.88
C HIS A 58 16.68 13.02 9.09
N GLY A 59 17.49 13.76 9.85
CA GLY A 59 18.90 13.45 10.11
C GLY A 59 19.16 12.04 10.67
N ALA A 60 18.19 11.44 11.35
CA ALA A 60 18.29 10.06 11.86
C ALA A 60 18.06 8.96 10.78
N GLY A 61 18.11 9.30 9.49
CA GLY A 61 17.86 8.35 8.39
C GLY A 61 16.39 7.89 8.31
N ARG A 62 15.47 8.73 8.77
CA ARG A 62 14.01 8.48 8.66
C ARG A 62 13.47 9.34 7.55
N ALA A 63 12.80 8.73 6.59
CA ALA A 63 12.12 9.46 5.53
C ALA A 63 10.60 9.26 5.61
N ARG A 64 9.86 10.26 5.14
CA ARG A 64 8.41 10.20 5.00
C ARG A 64 8.01 10.60 3.60
N VAL A 65 7.07 9.86 3.04
CA VAL A 65 6.49 10.15 1.72
C VAL A 65 5.01 10.41 1.93
N PHE A 66 4.52 11.58 1.58
CA PHE A 66 3.11 11.95 1.71
C PHE A 66 2.49 12.11 0.33
N PHE A 67 1.34 11.48 0.14
CA PHE A 67 0.43 11.75 -0.96
C PHE A 67 -0.73 12.56 -0.39
N LEU A 68 -0.78 13.82 -0.77
CA LEU A 68 -1.79 14.78 -0.32
C LEU A 68 -3.00 14.70 -1.26
N SER A 69 -4.17 14.44 -0.68
CA SER A 69 -5.47 14.80 -1.27
C SER A 69 -5.99 16.07 -0.60
N ALA A 70 -7.03 16.67 -1.19
CA ALA A 70 -7.78 17.75 -0.56
C ALA A 70 -8.42 17.38 0.79
N ALA A 71 -8.57 16.09 1.11
CA ALA A 71 -9.27 15.62 2.31
C ALA A 71 -8.32 15.19 3.43
N GLU A 72 -7.26 14.42 3.12
CA GLU A 72 -6.32 13.91 4.12
C GLU A 72 -4.97 13.52 3.47
N PRO A 73 -3.82 13.76 4.14
CA PRO A 73 -2.53 13.20 3.75
C PRO A 73 -2.47 11.69 4.00
N VAL A 74 -2.00 10.92 3.01
CA VAL A 74 -1.57 9.54 3.23
C VAL A 74 -0.05 9.48 3.32
N GLY A 75 0.46 9.16 4.51
CA GLY A 75 1.90 9.12 4.80
C GLY A 75 2.47 7.70 4.87
N GLU A 76 3.57 7.47 4.16
CA GLU A 76 4.41 6.29 4.28
C GLU A 76 5.69 6.62 5.04
N ARG A 77 6.18 5.67 5.85
CA ARG A 77 7.41 5.82 6.63
C ARG A 77 8.47 4.88 6.11
N HIS A 78 9.65 5.42 5.84
CA HIS A 78 10.77 4.70 5.26
C HIS A 78 12.00 4.86 6.14
N ARG A 79 12.84 3.82 6.19
CA ARG A 79 14.18 3.90 6.77
C ARG A 79 15.19 3.95 5.65
N VAL A 80 16.06 4.95 5.70
CA VAL A 80 17.05 5.24 4.67
C VAL A 80 18.43 5.11 5.29
N SER A 81 19.22 4.16 4.79
CA SER A 81 20.53 3.83 5.35
C SER A 81 21.70 4.59 4.71
N SER A 82 21.47 5.27 3.59
CA SER A 82 22.50 6.01 2.85
C SER A 82 21.88 7.08 1.96
N LEU A 83 22.71 8.00 1.48
CA LEU A 83 22.30 9.02 0.52
C LEU A 83 21.90 8.44 -0.84
N ASP A 84 22.46 7.30 -1.24
CA ASP A 84 22.02 6.61 -2.46
C ASP A 84 20.62 6.02 -2.28
N ALA A 85 20.34 5.44 -1.11
CA ALA A 85 19.00 4.96 -0.77
C ALA A 85 17.99 6.13 -0.69
N TRP A 86 18.43 7.32 -0.28
CA TRP A 86 17.63 8.54 -0.32
C TRP A 86 17.29 8.95 -1.76
N SER A 87 18.29 9.06 -2.64
CA SER A 87 18.08 9.37 -4.07
C SER A 87 17.20 8.34 -4.77
N ALA A 88 17.35 7.06 -4.44
CA ALA A 88 16.50 5.99 -4.95
C ALA A 88 15.04 6.15 -4.49
N LEU A 89 14.82 6.41 -3.19
CA LEU A 89 13.49 6.66 -2.63
C LEU A 89 12.81 7.86 -3.30
N LEU A 90 13.54 8.96 -3.49
CA LEU A 90 13.06 10.14 -4.20
C LEU A 90 12.60 9.78 -5.62
N THR A 91 13.51 9.21 -6.42
CA THR A 91 13.24 8.84 -7.81
C THR A 91 12.04 7.90 -7.92
N GLN A 92 11.99 6.87 -7.07
CA GLN A 92 10.87 5.93 -7.03
C GLN A 92 9.57 6.65 -6.65
N SER A 93 9.58 7.53 -5.64
CA SER A 93 8.37 8.25 -5.20
C SER A 93 7.82 9.17 -6.29
N VAL A 94 8.69 9.88 -7.01
CA VAL A 94 8.28 10.77 -8.12
C VAL A 94 7.72 9.99 -9.29
N ALA A 95 8.36 8.87 -9.65
CA ALA A 95 7.87 7.97 -10.70
C ALA A 95 6.52 7.34 -10.30
N ARG A 96 6.35 6.99 -9.02
CA ARG A 96 5.14 6.38 -8.49
C ARG A 96 3.96 7.35 -8.45
N ALA A 97 4.21 8.62 -8.15
CA ALA A 97 3.15 9.61 -7.91
C ALA A 97 2.18 9.83 -9.09
N SER A 98 2.55 9.50 -10.33
CA SER A 98 1.59 9.52 -11.46
C SER A 98 0.62 8.34 -11.50
N ARG A 99 0.95 7.24 -10.81
CA ARG A 99 0.15 6.01 -10.77
C ARG A 99 -0.59 5.81 -9.46
N VAL A 100 -0.15 6.48 -8.39
CA VAL A 100 -0.81 6.39 -7.08
C VAL A 100 -2.22 6.96 -7.18
N ARG A 101 -3.18 6.15 -6.73
CA ARG A 101 -4.56 6.57 -6.50
C ARG A 101 -4.82 6.57 -5.01
N LEU A 102 -5.47 7.62 -4.51
CA LEU A 102 -5.94 7.65 -3.14
C LEU A 102 -7.32 7.02 -3.09
N VAL A 103 -7.42 5.89 -2.39
CA VAL A 103 -8.66 5.09 -2.35
C VAL A 103 -9.08 4.84 -0.92
N GLN A 104 -10.39 4.95 -0.67
CA GLN A 104 -10.99 4.56 0.60
C GLN A 104 -11.05 3.04 0.66
N ALA A 105 -10.26 2.44 1.55
CA ALA A 105 -10.15 0.99 1.69
C ALA A 105 -10.40 0.55 3.13
N ARG A 106 -10.90 -0.67 3.29
CA ARG A 106 -11.14 -1.29 4.60
C ARG A 106 -10.26 -2.51 4.76
N LEU A 107 -9.55 -2.61 5.88
CA LEU A 107 -8.83 -3.83 6.22
C LEU A 107 -9.85 -4.91 6.57
N LEU A 108 -9.82 -6.04 5.86
CA LEU A 108 -10.67 -7.19 6.14
C LEU A 108 -9.98 -8.12 7.13
N THR A 109 -8.70 -8.39 6.92
CA THR A 109 -7.86 -9.22 7.80
C THR A 109 -6.38 -8.87 7.61
N SER A 110 -5.56 -9.03 8.66
CA SER A 110 -4.09 -8.94 8.58
C SER A 110 -3.40 -10.31 8.56
N THR A 111 -4.18 -11.39 8.44
CA THR A 111 -3.70 -12.78 8.49
C THR A 111 -3.93 -13.53 7.16
N CYS A 112 -4.21 -12.81 6.08
CA CYS A 112 -4.53 -13.43 4.78
C CYS A 112 -3.31 -14.13 4.18
N THR A 113 -3.46 -15.41 3.85
CA THR A 113 -2.49 -16.17 3.06
C THR A 113 -3.07 -16.53 1.69
N THR A 114 -2.24 -17.00 0.77
CA THR A 114 -2.69 -17.45 -0.57
C THR A 114 -2.69 -18.97 -0.73
N GLY A 115 -2.47 -19.73 0.33
CA GLY A 115 -2.47 -21.20 0.31
C GLY A 115 -1.67 -21.82 1.46
N TRP A 116 -1.78 -23.13 1.62
CA TRP A 116 -1.09 -23.91 2.67
C TRP A 116 0.44 -23.94 2.52
N LEU A 117 0.97 -23.57 1.35
CA LEU A 117 2.42 -23.46 1.12
C LEU A 117 2.92 -22.01 1.29
N ASP A 118 2.04 -21.01 1.37
CA ASP A 118 2.40 -19.62 1.73
C ASP A 118 1.99 -19.36 3.18
N TRP A 119 2.91 -19.61 4.11
CA TRP A 119 2.69 -19.40 5.55
C TRP A 119 2.84 -17.93 5.95
N ILE A 120 3.15 -17.06 4.98
CA ILE A 120 3.39 -15.65 5.25
C ILE A 120 2.08 -14.89 5.09
N HIS A 121 1.61 -14.40 6.23
CA HIS A 121 0.44 -13.58 6.35
C HIS A 121 0.58 -12.28 5.54
N GLY A 122 -0.56 -11.72 5.22
CA GLY A 122 -0.68 -10.45 4.53
C GLY A 122 -1.96 -9.76 4.95
N GLU A 123 -2.01 -8.48 4.64
CA GLU A 123 -3.22 -7.69 4.75
C GLU A 123 -4.09 -7.92 3.53
N LEU A 124 -5.37 -8.18 3.77
CA LEU A 124 -6.41 -8.19 2.74
C LEU A 124 -7.27 -6.94 2.91
N TRP A 125 -7.24 -6.10 1.90
CA TRP A 125 -7.95 -4.84 1.82
C TRP A 125 -9.14 -4.96 0.89
N LEU A 126 -10.28 -4.43 1.32
CA LEU A 126 -11.45 -4.17 0.49
C LEU A 126 -11.34 -2.76 -0.08
N LEU A 127 -11.24 -2.66 -1.40
CA LEU A 127 -11.27 -1.41 -2.16
C LEU A 127 -12.68 -1.19 -2.76
N PRO A 128 -13.00 0.01 -3.26
CA PRO A 128 -14.28 0.25 -3.92
C PRO A 128 -14.49 -0.66 -5.13
N GLU A 129 -13.45 -0.84 -5.95
CA GLU A 129 -13.47 -1.59 -7.21
C GLU A 129 -12.89 -3.02 -7.12
N GLY A 130 -12.40 -3.46 -5.96
CA GLY A 130 -11.78 -4.79 -5.87
C GLY A 130 -11.24 -5.17 -4.50
N LEU A 131 -10.37 -6.17 -4.51
CA LEU A 131 -9.60 -6.64 -3.36
C LEU A 131 -8.12 -6.46 -3.62
N LEU A 132 -7.38 -6.12 -2.56
CA LEU A 132 -5.94 -5.95 -2.59
C LEU A 132 -5.33 -6.80 -1.47
N ARG A 133 -4.41 -7.69 -1.83
CA ARG A 133 -3.60 -8.43 -0.85
C ARG A 133 -2.17 -7.92 -0.90
N ILE A 134 -1.67 -7.52 0.26
CA ILE A 134 -0.28 -7.11 0.47
C ILE A 134 0.37 -8.06 1.47
N ARG A 135 1.42 -8.77 1.05
CA ARG A 135 2.24 -9.62 1.90
C ARG A 135 2.83 -8.81 3.03
N SER A 136 2.77 -9.33 4.25
CA SER A 136 3.50 -8.77 5.39
C SER A 136 4.94 -9.31 5.43
N GLY A 137 5.83 -8.60 6.11
CA GLY A 137 7.16 -9.13 6.43
C GLY A 137 7.09 -10.32 7.40
N LEU A 138 8.11 -11.19 7.39
CA LEU A 138 8.20 -12.38 8.26
C LEU A 138 7.99 -12.06 9.76
N LEU A 139 8.50 -10.92 10.24
CA LEU A 139 8.33 -10.50 11.64
C LEU A 139 6.88 -10.13 11.97
N THR A 140 6.18 -9.48 11.04
CA THR A 140 4.76 -9.14 11.18
C THR A 140 3.87 -10.38 11.14
N THR A 141 4.25 -11.41 10.37
CA THR A 141 3.59 -12.72 10.35
C THR A 141 3.61 -13.38 11.73
N LEU A 142 4.74 -13.34 12.45
CA LEU A 142 4.84 -13.91 13.80
C LEU A 142 3.95 -13.16 14.80
N VAL A 143 3.87 -11.84 14.72
CA VAL A 143 3.01 -11.02 15.59
C VAL A 143 1.52 -11.27 15.33
N ASN A 144 1.13 -11.41 14.05
CA ASN A 144 -0.27 -11.60 13.67
C ASN A 144 -0.80 -13.03 13.92
N SER A 145 0.09 -13.99 14.21
CA SER A 145 -0.31 -15.37 14.53
C SER A 145 -1.10 -15.49 15.85
N GLY A 146 -1.03 -14.47 16.72
CA GLY A 146 -1.72 -14.41 18.02
C GLY A 146 -3.17 -13.90 17.98
N GLY A 147 -3.73 -13.64 16.80
CA GLY A 147 -5.07 -13.09 16.65
C GLY A 147 -5.03 -11.58 16.38
N SER A 148 -5.50 -11.19 15.20
CA SER A 148 -5.63 -9.80 14.83
C SER A 148 -6.86 -9.22 15.52
N GLY A 149 -6.67 -8.25 16.42
CA GLY A 149 -7.73 -7.53 17.12
C GLY A 149 -8.62 -6.64 16.23
N LEU A 150 -8.77 -7.00 14.95
CA LEU A 150 -9.63 -6.31 14.02
C LEU A 150 -11.08 -6.52 14.43
N THR A 151 -11.77 -5.41 14.62
CA THR A 151 -13.18 -5.45 14.98
C THR A 151 -14.02 -5.27 13.73
N THR A 152 -15.28 -5.69 13.79
CA THR A 152 -16.27 -5.42 12.75
C THR A 152 -16.55 -3.93 12.54
N ARG A 153 -15.93 -3.05 13.34
CA ARG A 153 -16.05 -1.59 13.31
C ARG A 153 -14.83 -0.89 12.70
N ASP A 154 -13.82 -1.61 12.22
CA ASP A 154 -12.65 -0.93 11.67
C ASP A 154 -13.05 -0.10 10.45
N PRO A 155 -12.77 1.22 10.48
CA PRO A 155 -13.30 2.15 9.49
C PRO A 155 -12.62 1.98 8.14
N TYR A 156 -13.28 2.48 7.10
CA TYR A 156 -12.59 2.79 5.85
C TYR A 156 -11.52 3.84 6.14
N ARG A 157 -10.33 3.64 5.58
CA ARG A 157 -9.22 4.59 5.65
C ARG A 157 -8.70 4.88 4.26
N LEU A 158 -8.22 6.10 4.05
CA LEU A 158 -7.58 6.48 2.81
C LEU A 158 -6.21 5.81 2.72
N ILE A 159 -5.96 5.09 1.63
CA ILE A 159 -4.66 4.46 1.34
C ILE A 159 -4.11 4.95 0.00
N ALA A 160 -2.78 4.98 -0.11
CA ALA A 160 -2.08 5.17 -1.37
C ALA A 160 -2.03 3.81 -2.09
N HIS A 161 -2.75 3.70 -3.19
CA HIS A 161 -2.83 2.49 -3.98
C HIS A 161 -2.06 2.65 -5.30
N ASP A 162 -0.99 1.87 -5.43
CA ASP A 162 -0.30 1.64 -6.70
C ASP A 162 -0.28 0.13 -6.97
N ALA A 163 -1.15 -0.31 -7.87
CA ALA A 163 -1.31 -1.72 -8.22
C ALA A 163 -0.02 -2.33 -8.80
N GLU A 164 0.72 -1.58 -9.62
CA GLU A 164 1.91 -2.06 -10.31
C GLU A 164 3.03 -2.33 -9.29
N THR A 165 3.29 -1.36 -8.40
CA THR A 165 4.28 -1.52 -7.34
C THR A 165 3.92 -2.67 -6.41
N VAL A 166 2.64 -2.82 -6.04
CA VAL A 166 2.21 -3.93 -5.16
C VAL A 166 2.46 -5.28 -5.84
N LEU A 167 2.08 -5.44 -7.11
CA LEU A 167 2.26 -6.70 -7.83
C LEU A 167 3.75 -7.03 -8.05
N ALA A 168 4.57 -6.03 -8.37
CA ALA A 168 6.01 -6.20 -8.56
C ALA A 168 6.76 -6.57 -7.27
N ALA A 169 6.24 -6.13 -6.10
CA ALA A 169 6.91 -6.37 -4.83
C ALA A 169 6.95 -7.85 -4.41
N HIS A 170 5.94 -8.65 -4.76
CA HIS A 170 5.94 -10.09 -4.48
C HIS A 170 4.89 -10.85 -5.30
N PRO A 171 5.19 -12.07 -5.82
CA PRO A 171 4.25 -12.86 -6.62
C PRO A 171 2.97 -13.30 -5.88
N THR A 172 2.99 -13.30 -4.54
CA THR A 172 1.80 -13.61 -3.72
C THR A 172 0.94 -12.39 -3.43
N ASN A 173 1.39 -11.16 -3.74
CA ASN A 173 0.50 -10.00 -3.73
C ASN A 173 -0.56 -10.14 -4.82
N LYS A 174 -1.75 -9.60 -4.58
CA LYS A 174 -2.89 -9.72 -5.49
C LYS A 174 -3.63 -8.40 -5.60
N VAL A 175 -4.07 -8.08 -6.82
CA VAL A 175 -5.06 -7.04 -7.11
C VAL A 175 -6.17 -7.73 -7.87
N ILE A 176 -7.35 -7.84 -7.28
CA ILE A 176 -8.48 -8.61 -7.82
C ILE A 176 -9.65 -7.65 -8.07
N SER A 177 -9.85 -7.28 -9.33
CA SER A 177 -10.95 -6.39 -9.72
C SER A 177 -12.30 -7.08 -9.65
N PHE A 178 -13.31 -6.42 -9.07
CA PHE A 178 -14.68 -6.94 -9.07
C PHE A 178 -15.28 -7.06 -10.47
N ALA A 179 -14.94 -6.13 -11.38
CA ALA A 179 -15.43 -6.15 -12.75
C ALA A 179 -14.94 -7.39 -13.53
N GLY A 180 -13.75 -7.89 -13.18
CA GLY A 180 -13.17 -9.10 -13.79
C GLY A 180 -13.53 -10.40 -13.09
N MET A 181 -14.29 -10.39 -11.98
CA MET A 181 -14.69 -11.62 -11.30
C MET A 181 -15.75 -12.33 -12.12
N GLY A 182 -15.44 -13.53 -12.62
CA GLY A 182 -16.40 -14.42 -13.29
C GLY A 182 -17.27 -15.17 -12.29
N ALA A 183 -16.64 -15.82 -11.31
CA ALA A 183 -17.30 -16.53 -10.22
C ALA A 183 -16.48 -16.45 -8.93
N ALA A 184 -17.14 -16.62 -7.79
CA ALA A 184 -16.46 -16.69 -6.50
C ALA A 184 -17.09 -17.75 -5.58
N ARG A 185 -16.25 -18.34 -4.73
CA ARG A 185 -16.67 -19.25 -3.67
C ARG A 185 -16.14 -18.74 -2.34
N LEU A 186 -17.03 -18.48 -1.41
CA LEU A 186 -16.71 -18.00 -0.06
C LEU A 186 -17.02 -19.09 0.95
N HIS A 187 -16.00 -19.84 1.34
CA HIS A 187 -16.14 -20.98 2.25
C HIS A 187 -15.83 -20.59 3.70
N GLY A 188 -16.52 -21.26 4.64
CA GLY A 188 -16.24 -21.17 6.07
C GLY A 188 -15.96 -22.55 6.63
N GLY A 189 -14.75 -22.76 7.14
CA GLY A 189 -14.33 -23.98 7.83
C GLY A 189 -14.23 -23.77 9.34
N VAL A 190 -13.95 -24.86 10.07
CA VAL A 190 -13.78 -24.85 11.53
C VAL A 190 -12.58 -24.00 11.95
N THR A 191 -11.45 -24.15 11.26
CA THR A 191 -10.20 -23.45 11.58
C THR A 191 -9.89 -22.32 10.59
N THR A 192 -10.30 -22.47 9.33
CA THR A 192 -9.94 -21.56 8.24
C THR A 192 -11.17 -21.22 7.41
N SER A 193 -11.35 -19.93 7.11
CA SER A 193 -12.26 -19.43 6.08
C SER A 193 -11.46 -18.98 4.85
N GLY A 194 -12.13 -18.80 3.72
CA GLY A 194 -11.44 -18.35 2.52
C GLY A 194 -12.34 -17.95 1.37
N LEU A 195 -11.70 -17.34 0.39
CA LEU A 195 -12.28 -16.90 -0.87
C LEU A 195 -11.47 -17.49 -2.01
N GLU A 196 -12.18 -18.19 -2.90
CA GLU A 196 -11.68 -18.58 -4.21
C GLU A 196 -12.38 -17.74 -5.27
N VAL A 197 -11.62 -17.18 -6.20
CA VAL A 197 -12.12 -16.35 -7.29
C VAL A 197 -11.63 -16.92 -8.61
N VAL A 198 -12.56 -17.06 -9.55
CA VAL A 198 -12.26 -17.33 -10.96
C VAL A 198 -12.55 -16.06 -11.74
N MET A 199 -11.52 -15.53 -12.38
CA MET A 199 -11.60 -14.33 -13.20
C MET A 199 -12.19 -14.67 -14.58
N THR A 200 -12.70 -13.66 -15.29
CA THR A 200 -13.25 -13.84 -16.65
C THR A 200 -12.21 -14.25 -17.68
N ASP A 201 -10.93 -13.99 -17.42
CA ASP A 201 -9.80 -14.43 -18.24
C ASP A 201 -9.31 -15.86 -17.89
N GLY A 202 -9.97 -16.53 -16.96
CA GLY A 202 -9.59 -17.86 -16.48
C GLY A 202 -8.55 -17.88 -15.38
N THR A 203 -8.03 -16.72 -14.92
CA THR A 203 -7.10 -16.66 -13.79
C THR A 203 -7.79 -17.05 -12.48
N HIS A 204 -7.09 -17.79 -11.62
CA HIS A 204 -7.59 -18.23 -10.32
C HIS A 204 -6.86 -17.56 -9.16
N HIS A 205 -7.62 -17.13 -8.15
CA HIS A 205 -7.08 -16.59 -6.90
C HIS A 205 -7.65 -17.33 -5.71
N LYS A 206 -6.78 -17.64 -4.73
CA LYS A 206 -7.14 -18.23 -3.45
C LYS A 206 -6.62 -17.35 -2.32
N LEU A 207 -7.50 -17.05 -1.37
CA LEU A 207 -7.23 -16.23 -0.20
C LEU A 207 -7.78 -16.98 1.03
N LEU A 208 -6.97 -17.12 2.07
CA LEU A 208 -7.31 -17.89 3.28
C LEU A 208 -7.02 -17.05 4.53
N TRP A 209 -7.85 -17.21 5.57
CA TRP A 209 -7.67 -16.57 6.87
C TRP A 209 -8.33 -17.42 7.97
N PRO A 210 -7.99 -17.23 9.26
CA PRO A 210 -8.60 -17.96 10.36
C PRO A 210 -10.12 -17.80 10.44
N SER A 211 -10.84 -18.84 10.83
CA SER A 211 -12.32 -18.86 10.85
C SER A 211 -12.96 -17.83 11.77
N TRP A 212 -12.25 -17.40 12.81
CA TRP A 212 -12.70 -16.39 13.77
C TRP A 212 -12.62 -14.95 13.22
N ASP A 213 -11.92 -14.72 12.11
CA ASP A 213 -11.73 -13.40 11.53
C ASP A 213 -13.03 -12.89 10.84
N PRO A 214 -13.39 -11.60 11.00
CA PRO A 214 -14.62 -11.05 10.44
C PRO A 214 -14.66 -10.97 8.90
N ALA A 215 -13.53 -11.16 8.21
CA ALA A 215 -13.39 -11.01 6.75
C ALA A 215 -14.45 -11.78 5.96
N ARG A 216 -14.82 -13.00 6.37
CA ARG A 216 -15.85 -13.79 5.67
C ARG A 216 -17.19 -13.06 5.65
N ARG A 217 -17.66 -12.57 6.79
CA ARG A 217 -18.96 -11.89 6.87
C ARG A 217 -18.95 -10.59 6.05
N LEU A 218 -17.88 -9.80 6.19
CA LEU A 218 -17.72 -8.53 5.47
C LEU A 218 -17.64 -8.73 3.95
N LEU A 219 -16.91 -9.75 3.50
CA LEU A 219 -16.84 -10.12 2.08
C LEU A 219 -18.19 -10.59 1.56
N ARG A 220 -18.96 -11.36 2.33
CA ARG A 220 -20.30 -11.80 1.92
C ARG A 220 -21.21 -10.59 1.68
N GLU A 221 -21.23 -9.65 2.62
CA GLU A 221 -22.02 -8.42 2.52
C GLU A 221 -21.66 -7.60 1.27
N ARG A 222 -20.37 -7.54 0.92
CA ARG A 222 -19.90 -6.81 -0.26
C ARG A 222 -20.12 -7.56 -1.58
N LEU A 223 -19.84 -8.86 -1.63
CA LEU A 223 -19.82 -9.64 -2.87
C LEU A 223 -21.21 -10.12 -3.29
N LEU A 224 -22.13 -10.37 -2.34
CA LEU A 224 -23.45 -10.88 -2.68
C LEU A 224 -24.23 -9.94 -3.63
N PRO A 225 -24.29 -8.61 -3.40
CA PRO A 225 -24.93 -7.71 -4.36
C PRO A 225 -24.23 -7.61 -5.72
N LEU A 226 -22.92 -7.87 -5.78
CA LEU A 226 -22.11 -7.75 -7.00
C LEU A 226 -22.16 -9.00 -7.89
N LEU A 227 -22.21 -10.18 -7.27
CA LEU A 227 -22.07 -11.46 -7.96
C LEU A 227 -23.39 -12.24 -8.04
N GLY A 228 -24.33 -12.01 -7.11
CA GLY A 228 -25.59 -12.75 -7.06
C GLY A 228 -25.37 -14.26 -7.07
N ALA A 229 -25.97 -14.96 -8.04
CA ALA A 229 -25.84 -16.41 -8.21
C ALA A 229 -24.40 -16.89 -8.51
N ARG A 230 -23.49 -15.99 -8.93
CA ARG A 230 -22.08 -16.31 -9.20
C ARG A 230 -21.24 -16.40 -7.92
N LEU A 231 -21.82 -16.08 -6.76
CA LEU A 231 -21.22 -16.29 -5.45
C LEU A 231 -21.78 -17.56 -4.80
N THR A 232 -20.89 -18.50 -4.50
CA THR A 232 -21.22 -19.77 -3.82
C THR A 232 -20.60 -19.84 -2.41
N HIS A 233 -21.01 -20.84 -1.63
CA HIS A 233 -20.59 -21.04 -0.23
C HIS A 233 -19.90 -22.39 -0.02
#